data_AF-A0AAE3GR50-F1
#
_entry.id   AF-A0AAE3GR50-F1
#
_cell.length_a   1.000
_cell.length_b   1.000
_cell.length_c   1.000
_cell.angle_alpha   90.00
_cell.angle_beta   90.00
_cell.angle_gamma   90.00
#
_symmetry.space_group_name_H-M   'P 1'
#
loop_
_entity.id
_entity.type
_entity.pdbx_description
1 polymer ?
#
loop_
_entity_poly.entity_id
_entity_poly.type
_entity_poly.pdbx_seq_one_letter_code
_entity_poly.pdbx_strand_id
1 'polypeptide(L)'
;MNTITITISDERLLKLQAIANQLNLSIEDLVFLGIENLITQPEAYQQKATQYLLNINTELDPEITNKFYTLASQWQSEVEGISSTAQMSQHPAYQEIISMGTKIVPLLLSELKQNPLYWLSALREITGSNPIKPEQRGRVKQMADAWLEWGKNQGYAI
;
A
#
# COMPACT_ATOMS: atom_id res chain seq x y z
N MET A 1 -38.81 -12.88 -3.66
CA MET A 1 -37.98 -12.22 -2.63
C MET A 1 -36.98 -13.25 -2.14
N ASN A 2 -35.70 -12.98 -2.33
CA ASN A 2 -34.64 -13.88 -1.90
C ASN A 2 -34.01 -13.25 -0.65
N THR A 3 -33.88 -14.02 0.42
CA THR A 3 -33.29 -13.55 1.67
C THR A 3 -31.83 -13.98 1.73
N ILE A 4 -30.94 -13.02 1.95
CA ILE A 4 -29.50 -13.27 2.15
C ILE A 4 -29.19 -12.98 3.61
N THR A 5 -28.59 -13.95 4.31
CA THR A 5 -28.09 -13.76 5.67
C THR A 5 -26.59 -13.51 5.61
N ILE A 6 -26.14 -12.43 6.25
CA ILE A 6 -24.72 -12.07 6.33
C ILE A 6 -24.28 -12.04 7.79
N THR A 7 -23.07 -12.53 8.05
CA THR A 7 -22.44 -12.47 9.38
C THR A 7 -21.34 -11.43 9.35
N ILE A 8 -21.40 -10.47 10.27
CA ILE A 8 -20.39 -9.43 10.43
C ILE A 8 -20.02 -9.30 11.91
N SER A 9 -18.82 -8.81 12.19
CA SER A 9 -18.37 -8.53 13.56
C SER A 9 -19.14 -7.35 14.17
N ASP A 10 -19.31 -7.35 15.49
CA ASP A 10 -19.99 -6.29 16.24
C ASP A 10 -19.42 -4.89 15.96
N GLU A 11 -18.09 -4.76 15.83
CA GLU A 11 -17.44 -3.49 15.50
C GLU A 11 -17.92 -2.91 14.14
N ARG A 12 -18.09 -3.79 13.14
CA ARG A 12 -18.56 -3.41 11.80
C ARG A 12 -20.04 -3.07 11.82
N LEU A 13 -20.84 -3.79 12.61
CA LEU A 13 -22.25 -3.49 12.82
C LEU A 13 -22.44 -2.12 13.46
N LEU A 14 -21.64 -1.77 14.48
CA LEU A 14 -21.68 -0.47 15.14
C LEU A 14 -21.32 0.67 14.18
N LYS A 15 -20.29 0.50 13.35
CA LYS A 15 -19.93 1.48 12.31
C LYS A 15 -21.07 1.67 11.32
N LEU A 16 -21.72 0.59 10.90
CA LEU A 16 -22.81 0.63 9.94
C LEU A 16 -24.06 1.33 10.53
N GLN A 17 -24.37 1.07 11.81
CA GLN A 17 -25.41 1.77 12.55
C GLN A 17 -25.13 3.28 12.66
N ALA A 18 -23.89 3.67 12.94
CA ALA A 18 -23.51 5.08 13.05
C ALA A 18 -23.71 5.83 11.72
N ILE A 19 -23.34 5.20 10.59
CA ILE A 19 -23.52 5.77 9.25
C ILE A 19 -25.01 5.86 8.91
N ALA A 20 -25.80 4.83 9.21
CA ALA A 20 -27.24 4.83 8.99
C ALA A 20 -27.92 5.99 9.75
N ASN A 21 -27.55 6.18 11.02
CA ASN A 21 -28.06 7.27 11.85
C ASN A 21 -27.67 8.65 11.29
N GLN A 22 -26.42 8.81 10.83
CA GLN A 22 -25.95 10.07 10.26
C GLN A 22 -26.70 10.45 8.97
N LEU A 23 -27.05 9.45 8.17
CA LEU A 23 -27.81 9.63 6.93
C LEU A 23 -29.33 9.61 7.16
N ASN A 24 -29.76 9.42 8.41
CA ASN A 24 -31.15 9.31 8.83
C ASN A 24 -31.92 8.21 8.09
N LEU A 25 -31.27 7.05 7.91
CA LEU A 25 -31.78 5.85 7.25
C LEU A 25 -31.81 4.66 8.21
N SER A 26 -32.59 3.62 7.87
CA SER A 26 -32.48 2.32 8.52
C SER A 26 -31.22 1.58 8.07
N ILE A 27 -30.77 0.60 8.87
CA ILE A 27 -29.63 -0.25 8.48
C ILE A 27 -29.96 -1.04 7.23
N GLU A 28 -31.19 -1.56 7.15
CA GLU A 28 -31.69 -2.36 6.04
C GLU A 28 -31.66 -1.55 4.74
N ASP A 29 -32.13 -0.30 4.77
CA ASP A 29 -32.13 0.60 3.61
C ASP A 29 -30.69 0.97 3.20
N LEU A 30 -29.81 1.21 4.17
CA LEU A 30 -28.40 1.50 3.89
C LEU A 30 -27.70 0.31 3.21
N VAL A 31 -27.93 -0.91 3.70
CA VAL A 31 -27.38 -2.13 3.12
C VAL A 31 -27.96 -2.36 1.73
N PHE A 32 -29.26 -2.18 1.56
CA PHE A 32 -29.95 -2.30 0.28
C PHE A 32 -29.40 -1.30 -0.75
N LEU A 33 -29.28 -0.02 -0.39
CA LEU A 33 -28.69 1.01 -1.25
C LEU A 33 -27.23 0.71 -1.61
N GLY A 34 -26.45 0.17 -0.68
CA GLY A 34 -25.09 -0.27 -0.95
C GLY A 34 -25.03 -1.38 -2.00
N ILE A 35 -25.91 -2.38 -1.89
CA ILE A 35 -25.99 -3.50 -2.84
C ILE A 35 -26.52 -3.03 -4.19
N GLU A 36 -27.57 -2.23 -4.22
CA GLU A 36 -28.13 -1.67 -5.45
C GLU A 36 -27.10 -0.82 -6.20
N ASN A 37 -26.32 -0.02 -5.48
CA ASN A 37 -25.25 0.78 -6.07
C ASN A 37 -24.12 -0.10 -6.63
N LEU A 38 -23.80 -1.22 -5.97
CA LEU A 38 -22.85 -2.22 -6.49
C LEU A 38 -23.33 -2.88 -7.78
N ILE A 39 -24.63 -3.12 -7.91
CA ILE A 39 -25.24 -3.75 -9.09
C ILE A 39 -25.36 -2.73 -10.25
N THR A 40 -25.67 -1.47 -9.94
CA THR A 40 -25.95 -0.42 -10.93
C THR A 40 -24.71 0.34 -11.41
N GLN A 41 -23.65 0.44 -10.59
CA GLN A 41 -22.36 1.04 -10.96
C GLN A 41 -21.16 0.16 -10.57
N PRO A 42 -21.02 -1.04 -11.16
CA PRO A 42 -19.97 -1.99 -10.79
C PRO A 42 -18.56 -1.44 -11.02
N GLU A 43 -18.35 -0.61 -12.06
CA GLU A 43 -17.04 -0.03 -12.39
C GLU A 43 -16.57 0.99 -11.34
N ALA A 44 -17.48 1.82 -10.81
CA ALA A 44 -17.17 2.82 -9.79
C ALA A 44 -16.80 2.16 -8.46
N TYR A 45 -17.47 1.07 -8.07
CA TYR A 45 -17.11 0.31 -6.87
C TYR A 45 -15.92 -0.62 -7.07
N GLN A 46 -15.68 -1.15 -8.27
CA GLN A 46 -14.43 -1.85 -8.56
C GLN A 46 -13.24 -0.90 -8.47
N GLN A 47 -13.36 0.32 -9.00
CA GLN A 47 -12.38 1.40 -8.83
C GLN A 47 -12.25 1.82 -7.37
N LYS A 48 -13.36 1.94 -6.63
CA LYS A 48 -13.31 2.28 -5.21
C LYS A 48 -12.73 1.14 -4.38
N ALA A 49 -12.94 -0.12 -4.74
CA ALA A 49 -12.37 -1.30 -4.09
C ALA A 49 -10.90 -1.48 -4.43
N THR A 50 -10.47 -1.21 -5.68
CA THR A 50 -9.05 -1.10 -6.02
C THR A 50 -8.41 0.07 -5.28
N GLN A 51 -9.11 1.21 -5.16
CA GLN A 51 -8.70 2.28 -4.28
C GLN A 51 -8.69 1.83 -2.82
N TYR A 52 -9.69 1.10 -2.29
CA TYR A 52 -9.66 0.61 -0.91
C TYR A 52 -8.49 -0.34 -0.68
N LEU A 53 -8.13 -1.19 -1.64
CA LEU A 53 -6.94 -2.05 -1.59
C LEU A 53 -5.62 -1.25 -1.72
N LEU A 54 -5.61 -0.15 -2.47
CA LEU A 54 -4.52 0.85 -2.47
C LEU A 54 -4.48 1.63 -1.14
N ASN A 55 -5.64 1.81 -0.51
CA ASN A 55 -5.88 2.59 0.70
C ASN A 55 -5.77 1.74 1.97
N ILE A 56 -5.47 0.43 1.94
CA ILE A 56 -5.10 -0.28 3.19
C ILE A 56 -3.74 0.27 3.72
N ASN A 57 -3.07 1.10 2.94
CA ASN A 57 -2.00 2.01 3.35
C ASN A 57 -2.49 3.30 4.07
N THR A 58 -3.77 3.42 4.45
CA THR A 58 -4.39 4.60 5.10
C THR A 58 -3.99 4.79 6.58
N GLU A 59 -2.70 4.91 6.81
CA GLU A 59 -2.17 5.90 7.77
C GLU A 59 -1.17 6.86 7.10
N LEU A 60 -1.05 6.82 5.76
CA LEU A 60 -0.15 7.68 5.02
C LEU A 60 -0.89 8.84 4.35
N ASP A 61 -0.36 10.05 4.57
CA ASP A 61 -0.83 11.28 3.97
C ASP A 61 -0.85 11.16 2.42
N PRO A 62 -1.97 11.47 1.75
CA PRO A 62 -2.05 11.47 0.29
C PRO A 62 -0.98 12.33 -0.38
N GLU A 63 -0.52 13.40 0.26
CA GLU A 63 0.56 14.25 -0.25
C GLU A 63 1.90 13.49 -0.28
N ILE A 64 2.21 12.76 0.79
CA ILE A 64 3.42 11.93 0.90
C ILE A 64 3.38 10.80 -0.13
N THR A 65 2.22 10.17 -0.31
CA THR A 65 2.05 9.08 -1.29
C THR A 65 2.23 9.59 -2.71
N ASN A 66 1.59 10.71 -3.08
CA ASN A 66 1.75 11.31 -4.40
C ASN A 66 3.18 11.77 -4.67
N LYS A 67 3.83 12.38 -3.67
CA LYS A 67 5.23 12.79 -3.76
C LYS A 67 6.14 11.59 -4.01
N PHE A 68 5.96 10.50 -3.26
CA PHE A 68 6.73 9.26 -3.44
C PHE A 68 6.57 8.72 -4.87
N TYR A 69 5.34 8.55 -5.36
CA TYR A 69 5.10 7.98 -6.68
C TYR A 69 5.59 8.88 -7.82
N THR A 70 5.53 10.20 -7.64
CA THR A 70 6.07 11.16 -8.61
C THR A 70 7.59 11.04 -8.69
N LEU A 71 8.28 11.02 -7.55
CA LEU A 71 9.74 10.86 -7.50
C LEU A 71 10.17 9.47 -7.99
N ALA A 72 9.43 8.42 -7.66
CA ALA A 72 9.72 7.06 -8.09
C ALA A 72 9.59 6.90 -9.61
N SER A 73 8.52 7.45 -10.19
CA SER A 73 8.30 7.47 -11.64
C SER A 73 9.38 8.28 -12.36
N GLN A 74 9.70 9.47 -11.85
CA GLN A 74 10.79 10.29 -12.38
C GLN A 74 12.13 9.55 -12.34
N TRP A 75 12.48 9.01 -11.17
CA TRP A 75 13.69 8.23 -11.00
C TRP A 75 13.75 7.07 -12.00
N GLN A 76 12.68 6.28 -12.10
CA GLN A 76 12.63 5.12 -13.00
C GLN A 76 12.84 5.51 -14.46
N SER A 77 12.23 6.61 -14.92
CA SER A 77 12.41 7.11 -16.28
C SER A 77 13.82 7.65 -16.54
N GLU A 78 14.45 8.28 -15.56
CA GLU A 78 15.77 8.92 -15.71
C GLU A 78 16.93 7.93 -15.55
N VAL A 79 16.70 6.82 -14.85
CA VAL A 79 17.69 5.74 -14.68
C VAL A 79 17.49 4.56 -15.64
N GLU A 80 16.46 4.61 -16.49
CA GLU A 80 16.19 3.59 -17.51
C GLU A 80 17.36 3.54 -18.51
N GLY A 81 18.24 2.56 -18.35
CA GLY A 81 19.47 2.39 -19.15
C GLY A 81 20.77 2.46 -18.34
N ILE A 82 20.73 2.88 -17.07
CA ILE A 82 21.88 2.84 -16.18
C ILE A 82 22.03 1.41 -15.62
N SER A 83 23.13 0.74 -15.95
CA SER A 83 23.41 -0.64 -15.47
C SER A 83 24.08 -0.70 -14.09
N SER A 84 24.43 0.45 -13.51
CA SER A 84 25.11 0.56 -12.23
C SER A 84 24.15 0.99 -11.13
N THR A 85 23.79 0.06 -10.24
CA THR A 85 22.93 0.34 -9.08
C THR A 85 23.50 1.43 -8.18
N ALA A 86 24.84 1.52 -8.06
CA ALA A 86 25.52 2.56 -7.30
C ALA A 86 25.37 3.96 -7.92
N GLN A 87 25.24 4.05 -9.25
CA GLN A 87 24.97 5.30 -9.93
C GLN A 87 23.48 5.66 -9.83
N MET A 88 22.60 4.67 -9.94
CA MET A 88 21.16 4.87 -9.79
C MET A 88 20.79 5.37 -8.38
N SER A 89 21.49 4.91 -7.34
CA SER A 89 21.26 5.36 -5.97
C SER A 89 21.72 6.79 -5.70
N GLN A 90 22.63 7.34 -6.51
CA GLN A 90 23.09 8.73 -6.40
C GLN A 90 22.12 9.74 -7.05
N HIS A 91 21.10 9.25 -7.73
CA HIS A 91 20.13 10.08 -8.43
C HIS A 91 19.39 11.02 -7.46
N PRO A 92 19.21 12.31 -7.78
CA PRO A 92 18.54 13.27 -6.89
C PRO A 92 17.16 12.82 -6.42
N ALA A 93 16.33 12.31 -7.33
CA ALA A 93 15.00 11.79 -6.98
C ALA A 93 15.06 10.60 -6.00
N TYR A 94 16.08 9.74 -6.10
CA TYR A 94 16.25 8.61 -5.17
C TYR A 94 16.68 9.08 -3.78
N GLN A 95 17.59 10.07 -3.73
CA GLN A 95 18.00 10.71 -2.48
C GLN A 95 16.83 11.44 -1.83
N GLU A 96 15.97 12.08 -2.62
CA GLU A 96 14.77 12.71 -2.09
C GLU A 96 13.79 11.68 -1.51
N ILE A 97 13.60 10.53 -2.17
CA ILE A 97 12.82 9.40 -1.61
C ILE A 97 13.40 8.96 -0.26
N ILE A 98 14.72 8.77 -0.14
CA ILE A 98 15.35 8.43 1.14
C ILE A 98 15.08 9.50 2.19
N SER A 99 15.14 10.79 1.82
CA SER A 99 14.91 11.91 2.72
C SER A 99 13.47 11.99 3.26
N MET A 100 12.49 11.35 2.59
CA MET A 100 11.11 11.27 3.07
C MET A 100 10.98 10.40 4.35
N GLY A 101 11.99 9.58 4.64
CA GLY A 101 12.13 8.87 5.91
C GLY A 101 11.12 7.75 6.14
N THR A 102 10.87 7.43 7.41
CA THR A 102 10.13 6.22 7.82
C THR A 102 8.67 6.18 7.35
N LYS A 103 8.10 7.34 6.99
CA LYS A 103 6.71 7.44 6.50
C LYS A 103 6.49 6.68 5.20
N ILE A 104 7.51 6.52 4.36
CA ILE A 104 7.35 5.82 3.06
C ILE A 104 7.71 4.33 3.13
N VAL A 105 8.06 3.80 4.31
CA VAL A 105 8.42 2.37 4.47
C VAL A 105 7.31 1.43 3.97
N PRO A 106 6.02 1.64 4.27
CA PRO A 106 4.95 0.79 3.72
C PRO A 106 4.87 0.83 2.19
N LEU A 107 5.12 2.00 1.59
CA LEU A 107 5.13 2.18 0.14
C LEU A 107 6.31 1.43 -0.49
N LEU A 108 7.52 1.58 0.07
CA LEU A 108 8.70 0.86 -0.38
C LEU A 108 8.52 -0.66 -0.29
N LEU A 109 7.94 -1.15 0.82
CA LEU A 109 7.63 -2.57 1.00
C LEU A 109 6.62 -3.07 -0.03
N SER A 110 5.60 -2.26 -0.37
CA SER A 110 4.63 -2.59 -1.43
C SER A 110 5.30 -2.68 -2.80
N GLU A 111 6.22 -1.76 -3.11
CA GLU A 111 6.97 -1.72 -4.36
C GLU A 111 7.97 -2.87 -4.52
N LEU A 112 8.43 -3.48 -3.41
CA LEU A 112 9.31 -4.67 -3.48
C LEU A 112 8.66 -5.85 -4.22
N LYS A 113 7.32 -5.91 -4.28
CA LYS A 113 6.61 -6.95 -5.03
C LYS A 113 6.82 -6.83 -6.54
N GLN A 114 7.07 -5.62 -7.03
CA GLN A 114 7.26 -5.33 -8.45
C GLN A 114 8.75 -5.20 -8.79
N ASN A 115 9.47 -4.32 -8.07
CA ASN A 115 10.85 -3.97 -8.36
C ASN A 115 11.74 -4.02 -7.11
N PRO A 116 12.05 -5.22 -6.61
CA PRO A 116 12.74 -5.39 -5.34
C PRO A 116 14.16 -4.81 -5.32
N LEU A 117 14.90 -4.92 -6.42
CA LEU A 117 16.33 -4.56 -6.45
C LEU A 117 16.61 -3.12 -6.00
N TYR A 118 15.72 -2.19 -6.36
CA TYR A 118 15.95 -0.76 -6.20
C TYR A 118 15.62 -0.25 -4.81
N TRP A 119 14.60 -0.80 -4.16
CA TRP A 119 14.11 -0.29 -2.89
C TRP A 119 14.78 -0.92 -1.67
N LEU A 120 15.51 -2.04 -1.84
CA LEU A 120 16.23 -2.70 -0.74
C LEU A 120 17.28 -1.79 -0.07
N SER A 121 17.98 -0.95 -0.85
CA SER A 121 18.96 -0.01 -0.28
C SER A 121 18.26 1.13 0.47
N ALA A 122 17.21 1.72 -0.12
CA ALA A 122 16.40 2.75 0.52
C ALA A 122 15.79 2.26 1.84
N LEU A 123 15.22 1.05 1.88
CA LEU A 123 14.66 0.47 3.09
C LEU A 123 15.72 0.32 4.19
N ARG A 124 16.92 -0.16 3.85
CA ARG A 124 18.02 -0.28 4.81
C ARG A 124 18.46 1.08 5.36
N GLU A 125 18.56 2.09 4.50
CA GLU A 125 18.97 3.44 4.92
C GLU A 125 17.93 4.12 5.79
N ILE A 126 16.65 4.01 5.42
CA ILE A 126 15.55 4.64 6.16
C ILE A 126 15.29 3.96 7.51
N THR A 127 15.31 2.63 7.55
CA THR A 127 14.94 1.86 8.74
C THR A 127 16.12 1.52 9.64
N GLY A 128 17.36 1.70 9.15
CA GLY A 128 18.59 1.25 9.81
C GLY A 128 18.68 -0.28 10.01
N SER A 129 17.73 -1.03 9.47
CA SER A 129 17.59 -2.48 9.69
C SER A 129 18.06 -3.28 8.47
N ASN A 130 18.49 -4.52 8.71
CA ASN A 130 18.84 -5.44 7.63
C ASN A 130 18.37 -6.87 7.96
N PRO A 131 17.14 -7.26 7.55
CA PRO A 131 16.59 -8.59 7.80
C PRO A 131 17.18 -9.67 6.87
N ILE A 132 18.02 -9.29 5.90
CA ILE A 132 18.57 -10.20 4.89
C ILE A 132 19.70 -11.03 5.50
N LYS A 133 19.48 -12.35 5.54
CA LYS A 133 20.48 -13.32 6.01
C LYS A 133 21.64 -13.46 5.01
N PRO A 134 22.85 -13.82 5.44
CA PRO A 134 24.00 -14.00 4.55
C PRO A 134 23.72 -14.93 3.37
N GLU A 135 22.94 -15.98 3.57
CA GLU A 135 22.60 -17.00 2.57
C GLU A 135 21.63 -16.50 1.49
N GLN A 136 20.89 -15.43 1.81
CA GLN A 136 19.92 -14.79 0.91
C GLN A 136 20.57 -13.73 0.01
N ARG A 137 21.82 -13.31 0.30
CA ARG A 137 22.51 -12.27 -0.46
C ARG A 137 22.67 -12.67 -1.92
N GLY A 138 22.38 -11.73 -2.83
CA GLY A 138 22.38 -11.98 -4.28
C GLY A 138 21.13 -12.70 -4.79
N ARG A 139 20.25 -13.18 -3.91
CA ARG A 139 18.97 -13.82 -4.28
C ARG A 139 17.85 -12.80 -4.13
N VAL A 140 17.67 -11.95 -5.13
CA VAL A 140 16.75 -10.79 -5.10
C VAL A 140 15.37 -11.11 -4.53
N LYS A 141 14.76 -12.23 -4.97
CA LYS A 141 13.46 -12.67 -4.46
C LYS A 141 13.48 -12.96 -2.94
N GLN A 142 14.47 -13.71 -2.47
CA GLN A 142 14.60 -14.04 -1.04
C GLN A 142 14.93 -12.81 -0.18
N MET A 143 15.67 -11.85 -0.75
CA MET A 143 15.94 -10.57 -0.11
C MET A 143 14.65 -9.76 0.04
N ALA A 144 13.81 -9.72 -1.00
CA ALA A 144 12.49 -9.09 -0.96
C ALA A 144 11.58 -9.76 0.07
N ASP A 145 11.51 -11.10 0.05
CA ASP A 145 10.71 -11.88 1.01
C ASP A 145 11.13 -11.61 2.46
N ALA A 146 12.45 -11.49 2.73
CA ALA A 146 12.95 -11.15 4.05
C ALA A 146 12.48 -9.76 4.54
N TRP A 147 12.41 -8.79 3.64
CA TRP A 147 11.88 -7.45 3.95
C TRP A 147 10.37 -7.44 4.13
N LEU A 148 9.64 -8.19 3.32
CA LEU A 148 8.19 -8.35 3.48
C LEU A 148 7.85 -9.01 4.82
N GLU A 149 8.56 -10.09 5.19
CA GLU A 149 8.38 -10.72 6.50
C GLU A 149 8.76 -9.79 7.65
N TRP A 150 9.85 -9.04 7.52
CA TRP A 150 10.20 -8.00 8.48
C TRP A 150 9.10 -6.96 8.62
N GLY A 151 8.53 -6.50 7.50
CA GLY A 151 7.49 -5.50 7.51
C GLY A 151 6.24 -5.96 8.26
N LYS A 152 5.83 -7.23 8.05
CA LYS A 152 4.68 -7.83 8.74
C LYS A 152 4.92 -7.90 10.25
N ASN A 153 6.13 -8.29 10.64
CA ASN A 153 6.52 -8.36 12.05
C ASN A 153 6.57 -6.97 12.72
N GLN A 154 6.82 -5.91 11.97
CA GLN A 154 6.74 -4.53 12.46
C GLN A 154 5.31 -3.97 12.49
N GLY A 155 4.31 -4.74 12.03
CA GLY A 155 2.92 -4.31 11.96
C GLY A 155 2.56 -3.49 10.72
N TYR A 156 3.43 -3.46 9.70
CA TYR A 156 3.07 -2.85 8.42
C TYR A 156 2.05 -3.71 7.68
N ALA A 157 1.00 -3.09 7.16
CA ALA A 157 0.07 -3.72 6.24
C ALA A 157 0.75 -3.82 4.85
N ILE A 158 1.07 -5.04 4.41
CA ILE A 158 1.74 -5.33 3.14
C ILE A 158 1.01 -6.40 2.35
#